data_AF-A0A4Q2Y0H5-F1
#
_entry.id   AF-A0A4Q2Y0H5-F1
#
_cell.length_a   1.000
_cell.length_b   1.000
_cell.length_c   1.000
_cell.angle_alpha   90.00
_cell.angle_beta   90.00
_cell.angle_gamma   90.00
#
_symmetry.space_group_name_H-M   'P 1'
#
loop_
_entity.id
_entity.type
_entity.pdbx_description
1 polymer ?
#
loop_
_entity_poly.entity_id
_entity_poly.type
_entity_poly.pdbx_seq_one_letter_code
_entity_poly.pdbx_strand_id
1 'polypeptide(L)'
;MPTVVRANVGFSTELNLGSGFFGGWNTTLDYIYSEFRNPLNLVDLSQAVNPARGLNGYTIDGRPLYSTIDLLATGCTGRLTDPGSPPVFTGINAACFSGSRGGELMLTNQKGYRSHVASFLLSKTFGGGLVTSGGSSYLSFGYAYTNSHDRRNMYNSTAGSNYGQTAAFDRQNPEASPGFYQSKHNITFSANLKNEFVSDYATALGFTFVARAGRPYSLTFTGNNVFNP
;
A
#
# COMPACT_ATOMS: atom_id res chain seq x y z
N MET A 1 11.14 5.74 -17.79
CA MET A 1 11.61 4.52 -17.11
C MET A 1 11.23 4.57 -15.64
N PRO A 2 10.59 3.52 -15.09
CA PRO A 2 10.32 3.39 -13.67
C PRO A 2 11.61 3.34 -12.85
N THR A 3 11.68 4.11 -11.77
CA THR A 3 12.83 4.11 -10.85
C THR A 3 12.34 4.28 -9.41
N VAL A 4 13.16 3.85 -8.46
CA VAL A 4 12.90 4.06 -7.03
C VAL A 4 14.12 4.70 -6.40
N VAL A 5 13.93 5.87 -5.78
CA VAL A 5 14.95 6.47 -4.91
C VAL A 5 14.69 5.97 -3.50
N ARG A 6 15.69 5.34 -2.88
CA ARG A 6 15.58 4.79 -1.53
C ARG A 6 16.67 5.36 -0.64
N ALA A 7 16.29 5.66 0.59
CA ALA A 7 17.20 6.00 1.67
C ALA A 7 16.85 5.19 2.91
N ASN A 8 17.86 4.70 3.63
CA ASN A 8 17.70 3.97 4.87
C ASN A 8 18.67 4.54 5.90
N VAL A 9 18.19 4.70 7.13
CA VAL A 9 19.01 5.05 8.29
C VAL A 9 18.64 4.12 9.44
N GLY A 10 19.65 3.59 10.11
CA GLY A 10 19.50 2.72 11.26
C GLY A 10 20.40 3.21 12.38
N PHE A 11 19.94 3.08 13.62
CA PHE A 11 20.69 3.43 14.82
C PHE A 11 20.45 2.35 15.88
N SER A 12 21.55 1.80 16.40
CA SER A 12 21.51 0.85 17.50
C SER A 12 22.40 1.33 18.63
N THR A 13 21.88 1.29 19.85
CA THR A 13 22.61 1.70 21.05
C THR A 13 22.12 0.91 22.25
N GLU A 14 22.95 0.87 23.29
CA GLU A 14 22.48 0.55 24.64
C GLU A 14 22.03 1.84 25.33
N LEU A 15 20.82 1.85 25.89
CA LEU A 15 20.29 2.94 26.71
C LEU A 15 20.62 2.68 28.18
N ASN A 16 21.38 3.61 28.74
CA ASN A 16 21.80 3.62 30.13
C ASN A 16 21.26 4.87 30.83
N LEU A 17 19.96 4.89 31.14
CA LEU A 17 19.27 6.04 31.75
C LEU A 17 19.35 6.05 33.29
N GLY A 18 20.00 5.04 33.88
CA GLY A 18 20.15 4.87 35.32
C GLY A 18 20.67 3.48 35.68
N SER A 19 20.47 3.06 36.92
CA SER A 19 20.83 1.71 37.39
C SER A 19 19.63 0.75 37.34
N GLY A 20 19.90 -0.55 37.51
CA GLY A 20 18.86 -1.57 37.66
C GLY A 20 17.94 -1.66 36.45
N PHE A 21 16.66 -1.36 36.61
CA PHE A 21 15.69 -1.44 35.52
C PHE A 21 15.98 -0.48 34.37
N PHE A 22 16.46 0.74 34.64
CA PHE A 22 16.60 1.81 33.65
C PHE A 22 17.94 1.81 32.87
N GLY A 23 18.86 0.88 33.17
CA GLY A 23 20.13 0.71 32.44
C GLY A 23 20.14 -0.52 31.53
N GLY A 24 21.10 -0.64 30.59
CA GLY A 24 21.35 -1.87 29.83
C GLY A 24 20.24 -2.28 28.85
N TRP A 25 19.44 -1.33 28.34
CA TRP A 25 18.42 -1.63 27.32
C TRP A 25 18.99 -1.51 25.91
N ASN A 26 18.99 -2.60 25.16
CA ASN A 26 19.32 -2.57 23.74
C ASN A 26 18.18 -1.91 22.97
N THR A 27 18.50 -0.86 22.21
CA THR A 27 17.54 -0.10 21.41
C THR A 27 17.99 -0.07 19.97
N THR A 28 17.06 -0.33 19.05
CA THR A 28 17.27 -0.17 17.61
C THR A 28 16.15 0.68 17.02
N LEU A 29 16.54 1.65 16.19
CA LEU A 29 15.66 2.49 15.40
C LEU A 29 16.02 2.28 13.93
N ASP A 30 15.03 2.06 13.08
CA ASP A 30 15.24 2.08 11.63
C ASP A 30 14.21 2.97 10.95
N TYR A 31 14.63 3.61 9.86
CA TYR A 31 13.75 4.35 8.98
C TYR A 31 14.14 4.10 7.52
N ILE A 32 13.15 3.76 6.70
CA ILE A 32 13.29 3.53 5.27
C ILE A 32 12.31 4.44 4.54
N TYR A 33 12.87 5.25 3.64
CA TYR A 33 12.13 6.07 2.68
C TYR A 33 12.24 5.46 1.29
N SER A 34 11.15 5.47 0.52
CA SER A 34 11.18 5.14 -0.90
C SER A 34 10.29 6.12 -1.68
N GLU A 35 10.84 6.69 -2.76
CA GLU A 35 10.12 7.51 -3.73
C GLU A 35 10.09 6.78 -5.08
N PHE A 36 8.90 6.38 -5.50
CA PHE A 36 8.67 5.76 -6.79
C PHE A 36 8.46 6.85 -7.83
N ARG A 37 9.29 6.86 -8.88
CA ARG A 37 9.23 7.82 -9.98
C ARG A 37 8.88 7.10 -11.26
N ASN A 38 7.88 7.61 -11.96
CA ASN A 38 7.31 6.99 -13.15
C ASN A 38 6.94 5.50 -12.94
N PRO A 39 6.24 5.11 -11.85
CA PRO A 39 5.80 3.73 -11.67
C PRO A 39 4.90 3.26 -12.83
N LEU A 40 4.80 1.94 -13.01
CA LEU A 40 3.96 1.36 -14.05
C LEU A 40 2.48 1.65 -13.80
N ASN A 41 1.71 1.75 -14.88
CA ASN A 41 0.26 1.80 -14.89
C ASN A 41 -0.31 1.12 -16.14
N LEU A 42 -1.62 0.90 -16.15
CA LEU A 42 -2.38 0.50 -17.32
C LEU A 42 -3.45 1.55 -17.61
N VAL A 43 -3.63 1.87 -18.87
CA VAL A 43 -4.72 2.72 -19.37
C VAL A 43 -5.47 1.97 -20.46
N ASP A 44 -6.76 2.24 -20.61
CA ASP A 44 -7.55 1.67 -21.70
C ASP A 44 -7.71 2.73 -22.80
N LEU A 45 -7.11 2.48 -23.95
CA LEU A 45 -7.16 3.38 -25.12
C LEU A 45 -8.49 3.31 -25.87
N SER A 46 -9.36 2.36 -25.52
CA SER A 46 -10.69 2.21 -26.12
C SER A 46 -11.78 2.91 -25.31
N GLN A 47 -11.44 3.81 -24.38
CA GLN A 47 -12.41 4.46 -23.50
C GLN A 47 -12.21 5.97 -23.39
N ALA A 48 -13.32 6.70 -23.43
CA ALA A 48 -13.37 8.12 -23.12
C ALA A 48 -14.57 8.44 -22.24
N VAL A 49 -14.51 9.58 -21.56
CA VAL A 49 -15.64 10.12 -20.79
C VAL A 49 -16.81 10.36 -21.74
N ASN A 50 -17.98 9.79 -21.42
CA ASN A 50 -19.16 9.91 -22.27
C ASN A 50 -20.08 11.04 -21.78
N PRO A 51 -20.11 12.21 -22.45
CA PRO A 51 -20.89 13.36 -22.01
C PRO A 51 -22.41 13.09 -22.00
N ALA A 52 -22.89 12.06 -22.71
CA ALA A 52 -24.30 11.67 -22.72
C ALA A 52 -24.75 10.92 -21.45
N ARG A 53 -23.83 10.58 -20.53
CA ARG A 53 -24.14 9.83 -19.30
C ARG A 53 -23.98 10.71 -18.06
N GLY A 54 -24.81 10.47 -17.05
CA GLY A 54 -24.74 11.17 -15.78
C GLY A 54 -24.81 12.70 -15.95
N LEU A 55 -24.00 13.42 -15.18
CA LEU A 55 -23.86 14.87 -15.27
C LEU A 55 -22.69 15.21 -16.22
N ASN A 56 -22.98 15.28 -17.52
CA ASN A 56 -21.99 15.56 -18.57
C ASN A 56 -20.76 14.62 -18.53
N GLY A 57 -21.00 13.33 -18.34
CA GLY A 57 -19.97 12.29 -18.26
C GLY A 57 -19.41 12.03 -16.87
N TYR A 58 -20.03 12.57 -15.82
CA TYR A 58 -19.60 12.34 -14.44
C TYR A 58 -20.74 11.87 -13.55
N THR A 59 -20.40 11.11 -12.52
CA THR A 59 -21.30 10.85 -11.38
C THR A 59 -21.49 12.12 -10.55
N ILE A 60 -22.46 12.11 -9.63
CA ILE A 60 -22.71 13.25 -8.74
C ILE A 60 -21.54 13.56 -7.80
N ASP A 61 -20.71 12.56 -7.47
CA ASP A 61 -19.48 12.73 -6.69
C ASP A 61 -18.26 13.08 -7.55
N GLY A 62 -18.44 13.23 -8.88
CA GLY A 62 -17.39 13.70 -9.80
C GLY A 62 -16.52 12.60 -10.43
N ARG A 63 -16.88 11.32 -10.30
CA ARG A 63 -16.15 10.22 -10.95
C ARG A 63 -16.46 10.22 -12.46
N PRO A 64 -15.46 10.04 -13.32
CA PRO A 64 -15.68 9.93 -14.75
C PRO A 64 -16.46 8.66 -15.10
N LEU A 65 -17.47 8.82 -15.95
CA LEU A 65 -18.23 7.75 -16.57
C LEU A 65 -17.64 7.46 -17.95
N TYR A 66 -16.78 6.45 -18.00
CA TYR A 66 -16.20 6.00 -19.26
C TYR A 66 -17.23 5.21 -20.08
N SER A 67 -17.08 5.26 -21.39
CA SER A 67 -17.73 4.34 -22.31
C SER A 67 -16.75 3.97 -23.40
N THR A 68 -16.96 2.80 -23.96
CA THR A 68 -16.19 2.31 -25.09
C THR A 68 -16.29 3.26 -26.28
N ILE A 69 -15.16 3.54 -26.91
CA ILE A 69 -15.03 4.34 -28.12
C ILE A 69 -14.35 3.54 -29.23
N ASP A 70 -14.77 3.80 -30.46
CA ASP A 70 -14.13 3.33 -31.67
C ASP A 70 -13.76 4.54 -32.54
N LEU A 71 -12.46 4.87 -32.56
CA LEU A 71 -11.93 5.97 -33.35
C LEU A 71 -12.01 5.71 -34.87
N LEU A 72 -12.25 4.46 -35.29
CA LEU A 72 -12.38 4.07 -36.68
C LEU A 72 -13.84 4.00 -37.13
N ALA A 73 -14.80 4.23 -36.23
CA ALA A 73 -16.20 4.21 -36.56
C ALA A 73 -16.57 5.30 -37.58
N THR A 74 -17.46 4.97 -38.50
CA THR A 74 -17.97 5.92 -39.50
C THR A 74 -18.57 7.15 -38.83
N GLY A 75 -18.06 8.33 -39.17
CA GLY A 75 -18.49 9.61 -38.60
C GLY A 75 -17.85 9.99 -37.28
N CYS A 76 -17.01 9.13 -36.68
CA CYS A 76 -16.16 9.52 -35.56
C CYS A 76 -15.11 10.52 -36.04
N THR A 77 -14.96 11.62 -35.30
CA THR A 77 -13.93 12.66 -35.56
C THR A 77 -12.84 12.67 -34.48
N GLY A 78 -12.88 11.67 -33.59
CA GLY A 78 -11.98 11.51 -32.47
C GLY A 78 -10.57 11.13 -32.89
N ARG A 79 -9.58 11.64 -32.17
CA ARG A 79 -8.18 11.26 -32.32
C ARG A 79 -7.50 11.13 -30.97
N LEU A 80 -6.74 10.06 -30.78
CA LEU A 80 -5.80 9.94 -29.66
C LEU A 80 -4.62 10.89 -29.88
N THR A 81 -4.40 11.80 -28.93
CA THR A 81 -3.34 12.82 -28.98
C THR A 81 -2.22 12.56 -27.99
N ASP A 82 -2.53 11.97 -26.83
CA ASP A 82 -1.56 11.54 -25.85
C ASP A 82 -1.99 10.17 -25.29
N PRO A 83 -1.20 9.10 -25.43
CA PRO A 83 -1.47 7.81 -24.82
C PRO A 83 -1.11 7.76 -23.32
N GLY A 84 -0.82 8.88 -22.67
CA GLY A 84 -0.41 8.98 -21.27
C GLY A 84 -1.40 8.41 -20.23
N SER A 85 -1.16 8.75 -18.96
CA SER A 85 -1.99 8.31 -17.83
C SER A 85 -2.66 9.53 -17.18
N PRO A 86 -3.88 9.92 -17.58
CA PRO A 86 -4.80 9.21 -18.48
C PRO A 86 -4.58 9.52 -19.99
N PRO A 87 -5.16 8.73 -20.91
CA PRO A 87 -5.13 9.04 -22.34
C PRO A 87 -5.93 10.30 -22.66
N VAL A 88 -5.46 11.08 -23.64
CA VAL A 88 -6.10 12.33 -24.09
C VAL A 88 -6.57 12.18 -25.53
N PHE A 89 -7.88 12.37 -25.71
CA PHE A 89 -8.53 12.39 -27.02
C PHE A 89 -9.01 13.79 -27.37
N THR A 90 -8.98 14.13 -28.65
CA THR A 90 -9.57 15.37 -29.21
C THR A 90 -10.65 15.03 -30.22
N GLY A 91 -11.68 15.87 -30.37
CA GLY A 91 -12.70 15.70 -31.41
C GLY A 91 -13.65 14.51 -31.17
N ILE A 92 -13.74 14.00 -29.95
CA ILE A 92 -14.70 12.92 -29.64
C ILE A 92 -16.13 13.45 -29.82
N ASN A 93 -16.88 12.82 -30.69
CA ASN A 93 -18.29 13.10 -30.95
C ASN A 93 -19.15 11.85 -30.69
N ALA A 94 -20.47 11.96 -30.81
CA ALA A 94 -21.40 10.87 -30.52
C ALA A 94 -21.13 9.60 -31.34
N ALA A 95 -20.69 9.74 -32.59
CA ALA A 95 -20.40 8.61 -33.48
C ALA A 95 -19.22 7.75 -33.00
N CYS A 96 -18.32 8.29 -32.18
CA CYS A 96 -17.22 7.53 -31.59
C CYS A 96 -17.69 6.49 -30.55
N PHE A 97 -18.86 6.68 -29.92
CA PHE A 97 -19.38 5.78 -28.87
C PHE A 97 -20.21 4.63 -29.47
N SER A 98 -19.62 3.85 -30.38
CA SER A 98 -20.31 2.78 -31.13
C SER A 98 -20.21 1.38 -30.49
N GLY A 99 -19.57 1.24 -29.32
CA GLY A 99 -19.76 0.10 -28.41
C GLY A 99 -19.09 -1.23 -28.80
N SER A 100 -18.22 -1.27 -29.80
CA SER A 100 -17.69 -2.55 -30.35
C SER A 100 -16.27 -2.93 -29.87
N ARG A 101 -15.54 -2.02 -29.23
CA ARG A 101 -14.13 -2.21 -28.82
C ARG A 101 -13.97 -2.00 -27.32
N GLY A 102 -13.21 -2.87 -26.65
CA GLY A 102 -12.96 -2.77 -25.21
C GLY A 102 -11.69 -3.52 -24.81
N GLY A 103 -11.03 -3.07 -23.75
CA GLY A 103 -9.83 -3.74 -23.23
C GLY A 103 -8.57 -3.50 -24.06
N GLU A 104 -8.49 -2.36 -24.75
CA GLU A 104 -7.26 -1.89 -25.42
C GLU A 104 -6.29 -1.33 -24.39
N LEU A 105 -5.77 -2.24 -23.57
CA LEU A 105 -4.94 -1.91 -22.44
C LEU A 105 -3.50 -1.67 -22.89
N MET A 106 -3.00 -0.48 -22.58
CA MET A 106 -1.63 -0.11 -22.83
C MET A 106 -0.87 0.02 -21.51
N LEU A 107 0.31 -0.61 -21.44
CA LEU A 107 1.26 -0.39 -20.36
C LEU A 107 1.90 0.99 -20.51
N THR A 108 1.85 1.78 -19.44
CA THR A 108 2.39 3.14 -19.41
C THR A 108 3.01 3.43 -18.04
N ASN A 109 3.38 4.70 -17.82
CA ASN A 109 3.82 5.20 -16.53
C ASN A 109 2.83 6.22 -15.97
N GLN A 110 2.82 6.38 -14.66
CA GLN A 110 1.97 7.34 -13.96
C GLN A 110 2.77 8.19 -12.98
N LYS A 111 2.09 9.13 -12.32
CA LYS A 111 2.68 9.99 -11.29
C LYS A 111 3.27 9.15 -10.15
N GLY A 112 4.35 9.64 -9.57
CA GLY A 112 5.03 8.98 -8.46
C GLY A 112 4.21 8.88 -7.17
N TYR A 113 4.74 8.11 -6.22
CA TYR A 113 4.22 7.97 -4.86
C TYR A 113 5.36 7.62 -3.88
N ARG A 114 5.07 7.64 -2.58
CA ARG A 114 6.07 7.49 -1.52
C ARG A 114 5.68 6.44 -0.50
N SER A 115 6.70 5.83 0.08
CA SER A 115 6.59 4.90 1.20
C SER A 115 7.53 5.30 2.32
N HIS A 116 7.02 5.28 3.54
CA HIS A 116 7.76 5.51 4.78
C HIS A 116 7.58 4.29 5.68
N VAL A 117 8.68 3.69 6.11
CA VAL A 117 8.69 2.57 7.05
C VAL A 117 9.59 2.96 8.21
N ALA A 118 9.13 2.75 9.44
CA ALA A 118 9.92 2.99 10.64
C ALA A 118 9.78 1.82 11.61
N SER A 119 10.85 1.49 12.33
CA SER A 119 10.82 0.51 13.42
C SER A 119 11.51 1.01 14.66
N PHE A 120 11.01 0.54 15.80
CA PHE A 120 11.57 0.71 17.12
C PHE A 120 11.64 -0.67 17.77
N LEU A 121 12.80 -1.06 18.28
CA LEU A 121 13.01 -2.27 19.05
C LEU A 121 13.69 -1.90 20.35
N LEU A 122 13.23 -2.50 21.44
CA LEU A 122 13.76 -2.29 22.79
C LEU A 122 13.82 -3.66 23.47
N SER A 123 14.99 -4.11 23.88
CA SER A 123 15.14 -5.39 24.55
C SER A 123 16.18 -5.37 25.66
N LYS A 124 15.97 -6.23 26.66
CA LYS A 124 16.89 -6.37 27.78
C LYS A 124 16.77 -7.75 28.40
N THR A 125 17.92 -8.29 28.77
CA THR A 125 18.01 -9.45 29.67
C THR A 125 18.47 -8.96 31.04
N PHE A 126 17.67 -9.23 32.05
CA PHE A 126 17.98 -8.97 33.46
C PHE A 126 18.65 -10.21 34.06
N GLY A 127 19.68 -9.98 34.88
CA GLY A 127 20.20 -11.00 35.77
C GLY A 127 19.22 -11.25 36.91
N GLY A 128 18.82 -12.50 37.11
CA GLY A 128 17.81 -12.91 38.08
C GLY A 128 16.40 -13.09 37.49
N GLY A 129 15.61 -13.96 38.12
CA GLY A 129 14.20 -14.13 37.84
C GLY A 129 13.35 -12.96 38.37
N LEU A 130 12.10 -12.85 37.92
CA LEU A 130 11.16 -11.84 38.46
C LEU A 130 10.72 -12.13 39.90
N VAL A 131 10.74 -13.40 40.31
CA VAL A 131 10.27 -13.88 41.62
C VAL A 131 11.44 -14.37 42.47
N THR A 132 12.45 -14.97 41.85
CA THR A 132 13.64 -15.53 42.52
C THR A 132 14.91 -14.79 42.11
N SER A 133 15.89 -14.69 43.00
CA SER A 133 17.21 -14.12 42.66
C SER A 133 17.99 -14.98 41.65
N GLY A 134 17.74 -16.30 41.63
CA GLY A 134 18.22 -17.22 40.59
C GLY A 134 17.41 -17.11 39.30
N GLY A 135 18.05 -17.33 38.15
CA GLY A 135 17.43 -17.32 36.82
C GLY A 135 17.72 -16.06 35.98
N SER A 136 16.80 -15.75 35.06
CA SER A 136 16.94 -14.64 34.11
C SER A 136 15.58 -14.17 33.61
N SER A 137 15.41 -12.86 33.41
CA SER A 137 14.21 -12.31 32.80
C SER A 137 14.57 -11.59 31.51
N TYR A 138 13.93 -11.94 30.40
CA TYR A 138 14.08 -11.25 29.13
C TYR A 138 12.80 -10.51 28.80
N LEU A 139 12.92 -9.23 28.42
CA LEU A 139 11.84 -8.41 27.91
C LEU A 139 12.24 -7.88 26.54
N SER A 140 11.30 -7.89 25.59
CA SER A 140 11.44 -7.22 24.31
C SER A 140 10.12 -6.60 23.89
N PHE A 141 10.22 -5.37 23.41
CA PHE A 141 9.14 -4.60 22.81
C PHE A 141 9.57 -4.16 21.42
N GLY A 142 8.66 -4.28 20.46
CA GLY A 142 8.86 -3.84 19.10
C GLY A 142 7.65 -3.11 18.56
N TYR A 143 7.90 -2.07 17.79
CA TYR A 143 6.89 -1.34 17.04
C TYR A 143 7.37 -1.12 15.60
N ALA A 144 6.50 -1.38 14.63
CA ALA A 144 6.73 -1.05 13.23
C ALA A 144 5.58 -0.21 12.68
N TYR A 145 5.94 0.85 11.99
CA TYR A 145 5.05 1.76 11.26
C TYR A 145 5.29 1.62 9.76
N THR A 146 4.22 1.45 9.00
CA THR A 146 4.28 1.42 7.53
C THR A 146 3.25 2.38 6.96
N ASN A 147 3.71 3.39 6.23
CA ASN A 147 2.89 4.27 5.41
C ASN A 147 3.35 4.15 3.96
N SER A 148 2.83 3.15 3.26
CA SER A 148 3.19 2.84 1.88
C SER A 148 2.05 3.21 0.96
N HIS A 149 2.29 4.01 -0.07
CA HIS A 149 1.27 4.31 -1.06
C HIS A 149 1.49 3.53 -2.34
N ASP A 150 0.40 3.33 -3.08
CA ASP A 150 0.40 2.89 -4.46
C ASP A 150 -0.79 3.52 -5.18
N ARG A 151 -0.68 3.65 -6.49
CA ARG A 151 -1.77 4.04 -7.39
C ARG A 151 -2.40 2.82 -8.05
N ARG A 152 -1.61 1.76 -8.29
CA ARG A 152 -2.11 0.51 -8.87
C ARG A 152 -1.19 -0.68 -8.52
N ASN A 153 -1.73 -1.63 -7.77
CA ASN A 153 -0.97 -2.74 -7.16
C ASN A 153 -0.36 -3.77 -8.13
N MET A 154 -0.74 -3.77 -9.42
CA MET A 154 -0.23 -4.70 -10.44
C MET A 154 -0.18 -6.18 -9.97
N TYR A 155 -1.09 -6.57 -9.08
CA TYR A 155 -1.02 -7.84 -8.36
C TYR A 155 -1.52 -9.04 -9.18
N ASN A 156 -2.35 -8.80 -10.19
CA ASN A 156 -3.00 -9.87 -10.95
C ASN A 156 -2.18 -10.32 -12.17
N SER A 157 -2.50 -11.49 -12.72
CA SER A 157 -1.77 -12.10 -13.84
C SER A 157 -2.13 -11.55 -15.23
N THR A 158 -3.19 -10.74 -15.36
CA THR A 158 -3.62 -10.18 -16.66
C THR A 158 -3.78 -8.66 -16.59
N ALA A 159 -3.53 -7.98 -17.71
CA ALA A 159 -3.70 -6.52 -17.78
C ALA A 159 -5.15 -6.11 -17.43
N GLY A 160 -6.14 -6.85 -17.92
CA GLY A 160 -7.57 -6.58 -17.66
C GLY A 160 -7.94 -6.65 -16.18
N SER A 161 -7.45 -7.66 -15.47
CA SER A 161 -7.69 -7.77 -14.03
C SER A 161 -6.96 -6.68 -13.23
N ASN A 162 -5.72 -6.34 -13.61
CA ASN A 162 -5.00 -5.22 -12.99
C ASN A 162 -5.68 -3.86 -13.21
N TYR A 163 -6.23 -3.62 -14.40
CA TYR A 163 -6.99 -2.41 -14.71
C TYR A 163 -8.33 -2.38 -13.96
N GLY A 164 -9.11 -3.47 -14.06
CA GLY A 164 -10.49 -3.52 -13.58
C GLY A 164 -10.65 -3.68 -12.06
N GLN A 165 -9.75 -4.42 -11.40
CA GLN A 165 -9.89 -4.79 -9.97
C GLN A 165 -9.21 -3.80 -9.01
N THR A 166 -8.56 -2.76 -9.54
CA THR A 166 -8.06 -1.67 -8.71
C THR A 166 -9.23 -0.79 -8.26
N ALA A 167 -9.43 -0.68 -6.94
CA ALA A 167 -10.35 0.28 -6.38
C ALA A 167 -9.79 1.70 -6.61
N ALA A 168 -10.44 2.47 -7.48
CA ALA A 168 -10.01 3.81 -7.84
C ALA A 168 -11.21 4.74 -8.06
N PHE A 169 -11.00 6.03 -7.81
CA PHE A 169 -11.96 7.08 -8.14
C PHE A 169 -12.05 7.26 -9.67
N ASP A 170 -10.89 7.34 -10.31
CA ASP A 170 -10.70 7.34 -11.77
C ASP A 170 -9.83 6.14 -12.14
N ARG A 171 -10.34 5.25 -13.00
CA ARG A 171 -9.62 4.05 -13.45
C ARG A 171 -8.58 4.33 -14.54
N GLN A 172 -8.67 5.43 -15.27
CA GLN A 172 -7.63 5.83 -16.23
C GLN A 172 -6.50 6.58 -15.52
N ASN A 173 -6.77 7.20 -14.38
CA ASN A 173 -5.78 7.93 -13.59
C ASN A 173 -5.98 7.77 -12.07
N PRO A 174 -5.64 6.59 -11.51
CA PRO A 174 -5.78 6.35 -10.08
C PRO A 174 -4.94 7.31 -9.22
N GLU A 175 -5.55 7.79 -8.14
CA GLU A 175 -4.84 8.55 -7.12
C GLU A 175 -3.97 7.63 -6.24
N ALA A 176 -2.94 8.21 -5.62
CA ALA A 176 -2.13 7.47 -4.65
C ALA A 176 -2.95 7.18 -3.40
N SER A 177 -3.01 5.92 -3.00
CA SER A 177 -3.78 5.44 -1.86
C SER A 177 -2.93 4.47 -1.02
N PRO A 178 -3.33 4.16 0.23
CA PRO A 178 -2.65 3.15 1.02
C PRO A 178 -2.47 1.83 0.25
N GLY A 179 -1.25 1.31 0.26
CA GLY A 179 -0.87 0.13 -0.50
C GLY A 179 -1.67 -1.10 -0.08
N PHE A 180 -2.00 -1.95 -1.04
CA PHE A 180 -2.88 -3.11 -0.84
C PHE A 180 -2.40 -4.08 0.27
N TYR A 181 -1.09 -4.16 0.49
CA TYR A 181 -0.46 -5.00 1.52
C TYR A 181 0.03 -4.25 2.75
N GLN A 182 -0.33 -2.97 2.90
CA GLN A 182 0.09 -2.18 4.04
C GLN A 182 -0.48 -2.75 5.34
N SER A 183 0.37 -2.95 6.36
CA SER A 183 -0.07 -3.04 7.75
C SER A 183 0.50 -1.84 8.50
N LYS A 184 -0.37 -0.87 8.80
CA LYS A 184 0.08 0.48 9.20
C LYS A 184 0.80 0.50 10.55
N HIS A 185 0.29 -0.27 11.50
CA HIS A 185 0.83 -0.38 12.86
C HIS A 185 1.02 -1.85 13.21
N ASN A 186 2.17 -2.20 13.77
CA ASN A 186 2.46 -3.54 14.24
C ASN A 186 3.22 -3.42 15.57
N ILE A 187 2.62 -3.92 16.64
CA ILE A 187 3.17 -3.93 17.99
C ILE A 187 3.47 -5.39 18.34
N THR A 188 4.65 -5.61 18.90
CA THR A 188 5.11 -6.90 19.37
C THR A 188 5.67 -6.76 20.78
N PHE A 189 5.35 -7.69 21.65
CA PHE A 189 5.94 -7.80 22.96
C PHE A 189 6.25 -9.27 23.25
N SER A 190 7.40 -9.54 23.85
CA SER A 190 7.77 -10.87 24.29
C SER A 190 8.45 -10.80 25.66
N ALA A 191 8.10 -11.73 26.54
CA ALA A 191 8.77 -11.93 27.81
C ALA A 191 9.19 -13.39 27.95
N ASN A 192 10.38 -13.64 28.46
CA ASN A 192 10.80 -14.97 28.89
C ASN A 192 11.31 -14.88 30.33
N LEU A 193 10.62 -15.55 31.24
CA LEU A 193 10.81 -15.39 32.68
C LEU A 193 11.29 -16.72 33.24
N LYS A 194 12.58 -16.81 33.54
CA LYS A 194 13.21 -17.98 34.15
C LYS A 194 13.42 -17.71 35.63
N ASN A 195 12.79 -18.51 36.48
CA ASN A 195 12.92 -18.46 37.93
C ASN A 195 13.39 -19.82 38.46
N GLU A 196 14.10 -19.82 39.58
CA GLU A 196 14.66 -21.01 40.22
C GLU A 196 14.10 -21.11 41.64
N PHE A 197 12.93 -21.75 41.76
CA PHE A 197 12.24 -21.92 43.04
C PHE A 197 12.87 -23.00 43.91
N VAL A 198 13.54 -23.96 43.27
CA VAL A 198 14.31 -25.04 43.89
C VAL A 198 15.69 -25.01 43.26
N SER A 199 16.74 -25.12 44.09
CA SER A 199 18.13 -25.13 43.62
C SER A 199 18.32 -26.11 42.47
N ASP A 200 18.97 -25.67 41.40
CA ASP A 200 19.28 -26.41 40.17
C ASP A 200 18.06 -26.79 39.31
N TYR A 201 16.84 -26.35 39.67
CA TYR A 201 15.62 -26.59 38.90
C TYR A 201 14.96 -25.26 38.50
N ALA A 202 15.35 -24.77 37.32
CA ALA A 202 14.77 -23.56 36.76
C ALA A 202 13.46 -23.83 36.00
N THR A 203 12.42 -23.06 36.33
CA THR A 203 11.14 -23.00 35.63
C THR A 203 11.10 -21.78 34.72
N ALA A 204 10.73 -21.96 33.45
CA ALA A 204 10.63 -20.88 32.49
C ALA A 204 9.17 -20.68 32.01
N LEU A 205 8.73 -19.42 31.96
CA LEU A 205 7.47 -19.01 31.36
C LEU A 205 7.74 -18.06 30.17
N GLY A 206 7.21 -18.41 29.01
CA GLY A 206 7.25 -17.58 27.81
C GLY A 206 5.90 -16.90 27.56
N PHE A 207 5.93 -15.61 27.25
CA PHE A 207 4.76 -14.84 26.84
C PHE A 207 5.06 -14.08 25.55
N THR A 208 4.09 -14.03 24.64
CA THR A 208 4.17 -13.25 23.40
C THR A 208 2.83 -12.58 23.13
N PHE A 209 2.89 -11.31 22.75
CA PHE A 209 1.74 -10.51 22.36
C PHE A 209 2.02 -9.82 21.03
N VAL A 210 1.03 -9.84 20.13
CA VAL A 210 1.12 -9.20 18.83
C VAL A 210 -0.21 -8.51 18.52
N ALA A 211 -0.15 -7.22 18.18
CA ALA A 211 -1.29 -6.45 17.70
C ALA A 211 -0.93 -5.76 16.39
N ARG A 212 -1.76 -5.93 15.36
CA ARG A 212 -1.50 -5.41 14.01
C ARG A 212 -2.73 -4.70 13.47
N ALA A 213 -2.52 -3.56 12.82
CA ALA A 213 -3.56 -2.90 12.04
C ALA A 213 -3.97 -3.81 10.88
N GLY A 214 -5.29 -3.83 10.62
CA GLY A 214 -5.86 -4.52 9.47
C GLY A 214 -5.34 -3.96 8.15
N ARG A 215 -5.55 -4.74 7.07
CA ARG A 215 -5.21 -4.31 5.72
C ARG A 215 -6.19 -3.22 5.25
N PRO A 216 -5.73 -2.26 4.42
CA PRO A 216 -6.63 -1.32 3.75
C PRO A 216 -7.71 -2.07 2.96
N TYR A 217 -8.92 -1.57 3.02
CA TYR A 217 -10.03 -2.01 2.18
C TYR A 217 -10.77 -0.80 1.61
N SER A 218 -11.51 -1.02 0.55
CA SER A 218 -12.34 0.01 -0.07
C SER A 218 -13.69 -0.57 -0.41
N LEU A 219 -14.74 0.22 -0.20
CA LEU A 219 -16.07 -0.10 -0.66
C LEU A 219 -16.22 0.43 -2.09
N THR A 220 -16.52 -0.46 -3.02
CA THR A 220 -16.75 -0.13 -4.43
C THR A 220 -18.17 -0.48 -4.81
N PHE A 221 -18.70 0.22 -5.81
CA PHE A 221 -19.96 -0.18 -6.44
C PHE A 221 -19.79 -1.58 -7.06
N THR A 222 -20.76 -2.48 -6.80
CA THR A 222 -20.72 -3.87 -7.26
C THR A 222 -21.16 -3.99 -8.72
N GLY A 223 -20.60 -4.97 -9.44
CA GLY A 223 -20.84 -5.21 -10.86
C GLY A 223 -19.56 -5.05 -11.70
N ASN A 224 -19.36 -5.93 -12.69
CA ASN A 224 -18.37 -5.66 -13.73
C ASN A 224 -18.84 -4.43 -14.52
N ASN A 225 -17.93 -3.50 -14.82
CA ASN A 225 -18.18 -2.39 -15.74
C ASN A 225 -19.14 -1.26 -15.29
N VAL A 226 -19.40 -1.07 -13.99
CA VAL A 226 -20.36 -0.03 -13.50
C VAL A 226 -20.07 1.39 -14.04
N PHE A 227 -18.80 1.78 -14.08
CA PHE A 227 -18.36 3.10 -14.57
C PHE A 227 -17.59 3.00 -15.88
N ASN A 228 -17.65 1.83 -16.51
CA ASN A 228 -16.91 1.52 -17.72
C ASN A 228 -17.56 0.37 -18.53
N PRO A 229 -18.85 0.52 -18.92
CA PRO A 229 -19.59 -0.47 -19.73
C PRO A 229 -19.08 -0.61 -21.15
#